data_AF-A0A963RPR2-F1
#
_entry.id   AF-A0A963RPR2-F1
#
_cell.length_a   1.000
_cell.length_b   1.000
_cell.length_c   1.000
_cell.angle_alpha   90.00
_cell.angle_beta   90.00
_cell.angle_gamma   90.00
#
_symmetry.space_group_name_H-M   'P 1'
#
loop_
_entity.id
_entity.type
_entity.pdbx_description
1 polymer ?
#
loop_
_entity_poly.entity_id
_entity_poly.type
_entity_poly.pdbx_seq_one_letter_code
_entity_poly.pdbx_strand_id
1 'polypeptide(L)'
;GSFNVQDGPLWTTNPPVYSALEAAALLFGGSPTDYAVSVDPNTTNPATITHTAHYDGWGENCAIYPETERVDDAPAGYNDPGGSGTARSAYVNDHQCSGQINYVWRLAAQPAATVAVPTMGEWGLALLASLAALAGLLQLRRRR
;
A
#
# COMPACT_ATOMS: atom_id res chain seq x y z
N GLY A 1 1.99 -6.04 13.14
CA GLY A 1 1.71 -5.29 14.37
C GLY A 1 0.23 -5.03 14.46
N SER A 2 -0.21 -4.24 15.42
CA SER A 2 -1.60 -3.76 15.47
C SER A 2 -1.67 -2.48 16.29
N PHE A 3 -2.71 -1.68 16.07
CA PHE A 3 -3.01 -0.50 16.88
C PHE A 3 -4.52 -0.37 17.04
N ASN A 4 -4.97 0.15 18.19
CA ASN A 4 -6.37 0.53 18.38
C ASN A 4 -6.57 1.96 17.88
N VAL A 5 -7.71 2.24 17.26
CA VAL A 5 -8.08 3.62 16.85
C VAL A 5 -7.89 4.60 18.01
N GLN A 6 -8.32 4.21 19.22
CA GLN A 6 -8.28 5.04 20.43
C GLN A 6 -6.89 5.22 21.06
N ASP A 7 -5.86 4.54 20.56
CA ASP A 7 -4.49 4.76 21.04
C ASP A 7 -3.91 6.08 20.48
N GLY A 8 -4.66 6.78 19.61
CA GLY A 8 -4.28 8.06 19.03
C GLY A 8 -4.38 9.26 19.98
N PRO A 9 -4.02 10.46 19.51
CA PRO A 9 -4.14 11.68 20.29
C PRO A 9 -5.60 12.03 20.61
N LEU A 10 -5.84 12.73 21.72
CA LEU A 10 -7.16 13.17 22.14
C LEU A 10 -7.79 14.15 21.13
N TRP A 11 -9.04 13.90 20.73
CA TRP A 11 -9.74 14.72 19.72
C TRP A 11 -9.75 16.22 20.02
N THR A 12 -9.82 16.60 21.31
CA THR A 12 -9.87 18.01 21.74
C THR A 12 -8.61 18.79 21.41
N THR A 13 -7.48 18.14 21.11
CA THR A 13 -6.24 18.83 20.72
C THR A 13 -6.17 19.15 19.23
N ASN A 14 -7.26 18.94 18.48
CA ASN A 14 -7.32 19.01 17.03
C ASN A 14 -6.15 18.25 16.34
N PRO A 15 -6.00 16.94 16.59
CA PRO A 15 -4.86 16.20 16.04
C PRO A 15 -4.95 16.05 14.52
N PRO A 16 -3.82 15.79 13.84
CA PRO A 16 -3.84 15.44 12.42
C PRO A 16 -4.70 14.21 12.17
N VAL A 17 -5.33 14.18 11.00
CA VAL A 17 -6.11 13.04 10.54
C VAL A 17 -5.19 12.07 9.78
N TYR A 18 -5.23 10.79 10.13
CA TYR A 18 -4.43 9.75 9.50
C TYR A 18 -5.30 8.71 8.82
N SER A 19 -4.91 8.30 7.62
CA SER A 19 -5.29 6.99 7.07
C SER A 19 -4.66 5.87 7.88
N ALA A 20 -5.17 4.64 7.73
CA ALA A 20 -4.61 3.50 8.46
C ALA A 20 -3.16 3.19 8.05
N LEU A 21 -2.81 3.43 6.78
CA LEU A 21 -1.42 3.28 6.29
C LEU A 21 -0.50 4.37 6.86
N GLU A 22 -0.95 5.62 6.95
CA GLU A 22 -0.17 6.69 7.58
C GLU A 22 0.01 6.44 9.08
N ALA A 23 -1.02 5.97 9.78
CA ALA A 23 -0.91 5.56 11.17
C ALA A 23 0.07 4.38 11.37
N ALA A 24 0.04 3.39 10.46
CA ALA A 24 1.01 2.30 10.46
C ALA A 24 2.45 2.80 10.30
N ALA A 25 2.70 3.71 9.34
CA ALA A 25 4.02 4.30 9.14
C ALA A 25 4.47 5.15 10.34
N LEU A 26 3.55 5.88 10.98
CA LEU A 26 3.82 6.65 12.19
C LEU A 26 4.28 5.75 13.36
N LEU A 27 3.60 4.62 13.56
CA LEU A 27 3.82 3.73 14.71
C LEU A 27 4.95 2.73 14.50
N PHE A 28 5.12 2.22 13.28
CA PHE A 28 6.08 1.16 12.96
C PHE A 28 7.27 1.65 12.12
N GLY A 29 7.28 2.92 11.72
CA GLY A 29 8.31 3.54 10.88
C GLY A 29 8.14 3.23 9.38
N GLY A 30 8.96 3.81 8.51
CA GLY A 30 8.90 3.57 7.05
C GLY A 30 7.90 4.48 6.34
N SER A 31 7.38 4.00 5.20
CA SER A 31 6.41 4.69 4.35
C SER A 31 5.02 4.03 4.46
N PRO A 32 3.91 4.77 4.28
CA PRO A 32 2.57 4.17 4.19
C PRO A 32 2.48 3.03 3.16
N THR A 33 3.24 3.12 2.06
CA THR A 33 3.31 2.10 1.01
C THR A 33 3.99 0.80 1.41
N ASP A 34 4.69 0.78 2.56
CA ASP A 34 5.35 -0.42 3.06
C ASP A 34 4.37 -1.35 3.79
N TYR A 35 3.11 -0.94 3.93
CA TYR A 35 2.12 -1.60 4.77
C TYR A 35 0.84 -1.97 4.01
N ALA A 36 0.18 -2.99 4.55
CA ALA A 36 -1.24 -3.25 4.35
C ALA A 36 -1.90 -3.43 5.71
N VAL A 37 -3.18 -3.09 5.82
CA VAL A 37 -3.97 -3.12 7.04
C VAL A 37 -5.17 -4.04 6.83
N SER A 38 -5.53 -4.74 7.90
CA SER A 38 -6.72 -5.58 7.94
C SER A 38 -7.50 -5.37 9.24
N VAL A 39 -8.81 -5.46 9.15
CA VAL A 39 -9.70 -5.66 10.31
C VAL A 39 -9.77 -7.13 10.75
N ASP A 40 -9.25 -8.06 9.93
CA ASP A 40 -9.14 -9.47 10.29
C ASP A 40 -7.95 -9.69 11.26
N PRO A 41 -8.17 -10.31 12.44
CA PRO A 41 -7.13 -10.56 13.44
C PRO A 41 -6.10 -11.62 13.05
N ASN A 42 -6.29 -12.36 11.95
CA ASN A 42 -5.30 -13.30 11.47
C ASN A 42 -4.06 -12.54 10.98
N THR A 43 -2.94 -12.76 11.67
CA THR A 43 -1.64 -12.12 11.41
C THR A 43 -0.62 -13.07 10.78
N THR A 44 -1.05 -14.26 10.36
CA THR A 44 -0.17 -15.32 9.84
C THR A 44 -0.49 -15.73 8.40
N ASN A 45 -1.74 -15.58 7.96
CA ASN A 45 -2.14 -15.84 6.59
C ASN A 45 -2.33 -14.53 5.80
N PRO A 46 -1.44 -14.17 4.86
CA PRO A 46 -1.59 -12.95 4.08
C PRO A 46 -2.83 -12.94 3.16
N ALA A 47 -3.43 -14.10 2.88
CA ALA A 47 -4.66 -14.17 2.09
C ALA A 47 -5.90 -13.62 2.83
N THR A 48 -5.80 -13.32 4.12
CA THR A 48 -6.89 -12.73 4.93
C THR A 48 -6.78 -11.21 5.07
N ILE A 49 -5.83 -10.57 4.38
CA ILE A 49 -5.70 -9.11 4.38
C ILE A 49 -6.89 -8.52 3.64
N THR A 50 -7.67 -7.69 4.34
CA THR A 50 -8.91 -7.10 3.81
C THR A 50 -8.69 -5.77 3.11
N HIS A 51 -7.53 -5.12 3.27
CA HIS A 51 -7.26 -3.75 2.80
C HIS A 51 -8.27 -2.72 3.34
N THR A 52 -8.75 -2.99 4.56
CA THR A 52 -9.70 -2.14 5.27
C THR A 52 -9.24 -1.93 6.71
N ALA A 53 -9.72 -0.85 7.31
CA ALA A 53 -9.40 -0.47 8.67
C ALA A 53 -10.61 0.15 9.36
N HIS A 54 -10.60 0.11 10.69
CA HIS A 54 -11.48 0.87 11.54
C HIS A 54 -11.05 2.33 11.61
N TYR A 55 -12.02 3.22 11.55
CA TYR A 55 -11.86 4.66 11.68
C TYR A 55 -12.86 5.23 12.69
N ASP A 56 -12.48 6.33 13.31
CA ASP A 56 -13.39 7.25 13.98
C ASP A 56 -13.66 8.45 13.05
N GLY A 57 -14.90 8.88 13.00
CA GLY A 57 -15.34 10.02 12.22
C GLY A 57 -15.95 11.07 13.12
N TRP A 58 -15.65 12.35 12.88
CA TRP A 58 -16.22 13.43 13.66
C TRP A 58 -17.74 13.38 13.60
N GLY A 59 -18.40 13.23 14.75
CA GLY A 59 -19.85 13.09 14.84
C GLY A 59 -20.43 11.90 14.04
N GLU A 60 -19.63 10.87 13.77
CA GLU A 60 -20.02 9.61 13.15
C GLU A 60 -19.68 8.43 14.08
N ASN A 61 -20.37 7.30 13.91
CA ASN A 61 -19.96 6.08 14.62
C ASN A 61 -18.71 5.48 13.98
N CYS A 62 -17.92 4.77 14.79
CA CYS A 62 -16.79 3.98 14.30
C CYS A 62 -17.24 3.01 13.21
N ALA A 63 -16.57 3.06 12.07
CA ALA A 63 -16.92 2.24 10.91
C ALA A 63 -15.67 1.77 10.17
N ILE A 64 -15.88 0.82 9.25
CA ILE A 64 -14.81 0.22 8.46
C ILE A 64 -14.76 0.90 7.09
N TYR A 65 -13.57 1.35 6.71
CA TYR A 65 -13.29 2.01 5.43
C TYR A 65 -12.01 1.43 4.80
N PRO A 66 -11.72 1.75 3.53
CA PRO A 66 -10.44 1.39 2.93
C PRO A 66 -9.24 1.88 3.76
N GLU A 67 -8.14 1.14 3.77
CA GLU A 67 -6.92 1.47 4.53
C GLU A 67 -6.24 2.80 4.14
N THR A 68 -6.60 3.34 2.97
CA THR A 68 -6.10 4.61 2.43
C THR A 68 -7.03 5.79 2.72
N GLU A 69 -8.23 5.53 3.22
CA GLU A 69 -9.25 6.56 3.45
C GLU A 69 -8.80 7.54 4.53
N ARG A 70 -9.15 8.82 4.37
CA ARG A 70 -9.22 9.81 5.45
C ARG A 70 -10.04 11.00 4.99
N VAL A 71 -10.72 11.66 5.92
CA VAL A 71 -11.43 12.92 5.66
C VAL A 71 -10.84 14.00 6.55
N ASP A 72 -10.51 15.14 5.98
CA ASP A 72 -9.79 16.24 6.64
C ASP A 72 -10.21 17.55 5.95
N ASP A 73 -11.47 17.93 6.15
CA ASP A 73 -12.03 19.15 5.56
C ASP A 73 -11.32 20.39 6.10
N ALA A 74 -11.32 21.48 5.33
CA ALA A 74 -10.71 22.72 5.79
C ALA A 74 -11.60 23.43 6.83
N PRO A 75 -11.03 23.99 7.93
CA PRO A 75 -9.62 23.96 8.30
C PRO A 75 -9.19 22.58 8.83
N ALA A 76 -8.00 22.14 8.45
CA ALA A 76 -7.50 20.80 8.72
C ALA A 76 -7.36 20.46 10.22
N GLY A 77 -7.39 19.17 10.49
CA GLY A 77 -7.35 18.54 11.79
C GLY A 77 -8.66 17.83 12.12
N TYR A 78 -8.64 16.95 13.11
CA TYR A 78 -9.78 16.10 13.41
C TYR A 78 -10.99 16.86 13.97
N ASN A 79 -10.77 17.95 14.71
CA ASN A 79 -11.82 18.72 15.41
C ASN A 79 -12.28 19.97 14.64
N ASP A 80 -11.50 20.42 13.67
CA ASP A 80 -11.83 21.56 12.81
C ASP A 80 -12.22 21.03 11.41
N PRO A 81 -13.17 21.65 10.67
CA PRO A 81 -14.12 22.70 11.08
C PRO A 81 -15.13 22.23 12.15
N GLY A 82 -15.15 20.94 12.46
CA GLY A 82 -16.19 20.28 13.21
C GLY A 82 -17.48 20.14 12.38
N GLY A 83 -18.28 19.16 12.73
CA GLY A 83 -19.51 18.81 12.03
C GLY A 83 -19.50 17.35 11.56
N SER A 84 -20.65 16.69 11.57
CA SER A 84 -20.72 15.27 11.24
C SER A 84 -20.12 15.00 9.86
N GLY A 85 -19.12 14.11 9.80
CA GLY A 85 -18.45 13.71 8.56
C GLY A 85 -17.36 14.66 8.04
N THR A 86 -16.95 15.68 8.79
CA THR A 86 -15.88 16.62 8.35
C THR A 86 -14.48 16.10 8.58
N ALA A 87 -14.31 15.12 9.46
CA ALA A 87 -13.04 14.46 9.70
C ALA A 87 -13.21 12.95 9.90
N ARG A 88 -12.20 12.16 9.50
CA ARG A 88 -12.17 10.71 9.69
C ARG A 88 -10.74 10.19 9.78
N SER A 89 -10.37 9.68 10.95
CA SER A 89 -9.01 9.21 11.26
C SER A 89 -8.99 7.77 11.74
N ALA A 90 -8.00 7.00 11.28
CA ALA A 90 -7.72 5.66 11.80
C ALA A 90 -7.03 5.70 13.16
N TYR A 91 -6.54 6.86 13.59
CA TYR A 91 -5.73 7.01 14.79
C TYR A 91 -6.08 8.31 15.52
N VAL A 92 -7.06 8.22 16.41
CA VAL A 92 -7.57 9.32 17.23
C VAL A 92 -8.30 8.76 18.45
N ASN A 93 -8.10 9.38 19.60
CA ASN A 93 -8.88 9.09 20.79
C ASN A 93 -10.13 9.97 20.78
N ASP A 94 -11.17 9.46 20.12
CA ASP A 94 -12.53 9.96 20.11
C ASP A 94 -13.53 8.81 20.33
N HIS A 95 -14.78 9.18 20.62
CA HIS A 95 -15.95 8.31 20.83
C HIS A 95 -15.66 7.05 21.67
N GLN A 96 -16.49 6.01 21.53
CA GLN A 96 -16.31 4.70 22.15
C GLN A 96 -15.89 3.64 21.11
N CYS A 97 -14.92 3.95 20.23
CA CYS A 97 -14.24 2.97 19.36
C CYS A 97 -13.31 1.98 20.10
N SER A 98 -13.55 1.73 21.40
CA SER A 98 -12.72 0.84 22.19
C SER A 98 -12.81 -0.59 21.65
N GLY A 99 -11.65 -1.20 21.38
CA GLY A 99 -11.56 -2.56 20.82
C GLY A 99 -11.57 -2.61 19.29
N GLN A 100 -11.63 -1.48 18.59
CA GLN A 100 -11.49 -1.42 17.14
C GLN A 100 -10.00 -1.46 16.77
N ILE A 101 -9.49 -2.67 16.56
CA ILE A 101 -8.06 -2.95 16.33
C ILE A 101 -7.78 -3.09 14.84
N ASN A 102 -6.82 -2.31 14.36
CA ASN A 102 -6.26 -2.42 13.01
C ASN A 102 -5.00 -3.28 13.02
N TYR A 103 -4.97 -4.35 12.24
CA TYR A 103 -3.85 -5.29 12.12
C TYR A 103 -2.95 -4.90 10.95
N VAL A 104 -1.67 -4.66 11.24
CA VAL A 104 -0.70 -4.11 10.30
C VAL A 104 0.26 -5.20 9.80
N TRP A 105 0.34 -5.31 8.48
CA TRP A 105 1.23 -6.19 7.75
C TRP A 105 2.29 -5.39 7.03
N ARG A 106 3.56 -5.73 7.24
CA ARG A 106 4.64 -5.16 6.43
C ARG A 106 4.73 -5.93 5.13
N LEU A 107 4.56 -5.23 4.01
CA LEU A 107 4.76 -5.82 2.70
C LEU A 107 6.26 -6.10 2.55
N ALA A 108 6.61 -7.34 2.22
CA ALA A 108 7.99 -7.64 1.87
C ALA A 108 8.38 -6.74 0.69
N ALA A 109 9.58 -6.15 0.73
CA ALA A 109 10.11 -5.45 -0.42
C ALA A 109 10.01 -6.40 -1.62
N GLN A 110 9.18 -6.08 -2.61
CA GLN A 110 9.23 -6.80 -3.87
C GLN A 110 10.68 -6.69 -4.34
N PRO A 111 11.42 -7.80 -4.51
CA PRO A 111 12.74 -7.70 -5.10
C PRO A 111 12.54 -6.95 -6.42
N ALA A 112 13.27 -5.83 -6.58
CA ALA A 112 13.24 -5.05 -7.80
C ALA A 112 13.35 -6.05 -8.95
N ALA A 113 12.38 -6.01 -9.88
CA ALA A 113 12.39 -6.91 -11.02
C ALA A 113 13.79 -6.89 -11.61
N THR A 114 14.49 -8.03 -11.53
CA THR A 114 15.80 -8.16 -12.14
C THR A 114 15.54 -7.98 -13.62
N VAL A 115 15.84 -6.80 -14.15
CA VAL A 115 15.96 -6.62 -15.59
C VAL A 115 17.09 -7.56 -15.96
N ALA A 116 16.72 -8.74 -16.47
CA ALA A 116 17.68 -9.70 -16.97
C ALA A 116 18.43 -8.98 -18.09
N VAL A 117 19.65 -8.52 -17.81
CA VAL A 117 20.56 -8.07 -18.85
C VAL A 117 20.94 -9.34 -19.60
N PRO A 118 20.50 -9.52 -20.86
CA PRO A 118 20.84 -10.71 -21.60
C PRO A 118 22.36 -10.82 -21.67
N THR A 119 22.87 -11.99 -21.32
CA THR A 119 24.32 -12.20 -21.25
C THR A 119 24.90 -12.22 -22.67
N MET A 120 26.20 -11.89 -22.82
CA MET A 120 26.88 -11.87 -24.12
C MET A 120 26.76 -13.19 -24.92
N GLY A 121 26.44 -14.31 -24.27
CA GLY A 121 26.17 -15.60 -24.92
C GLY A 121 24.87 -15.64 -25.72
N GLU A 122 23.86 -14.86 -25.33
CA GLU A 122 22.55 -14.82 -26.01
C GLU A 122 22.60 -13.98 -27.29
N TRP A 123 23.45 -12.96 -27.34
CA TRP A 123 23.74 -12.19 -28.56
C TRP A 123 24.59 -12.96 -29.56
N GLY A 124 25.47 -13.85 -29.10
CA GLY A 124 26.31 -14.68 -29.97
C GLY A 124 25.51 -15.64 -30.87
N LEU A 125 24.36 -16.13 -30.37
CA LEU A 125 23.47 -17.01 -31.15
C LEU A 125 22.62 -16.24 -32.17
N ALA A 126 22.25 -14.98 -31.89
CA ALA A 126 21.50 -14.15 -32.83
C ALA A 126 22.32 -13.73 -34.07
N LEU A 127 23.65 -13.57 -33.93
CA LEU A 127 24.55 -13.23 -35.04
C LEU A 127 24.93 -14.42 -35.92
N LEU A 128 24.93 -15.65 -35.40
CA LEU A 128 25.21 -16.86 -36.20
C LEU A 128 24.01 -17.28 -37.09
N ALA A 129 22.78 -17.00 -36.66
CA ALA A 129 21.58 -17.29 -37.45
C ALA A 129 21.44 -16.38 -38.70
N SER A 130 21.98 -15.15 -38.66
CA SER A 130 21.90 -14.19 -39.77
C SER A 130 22.94 -14.46 -40.89
N LEU A 131 24.06 -15.11 -40.58
CA LEU A 131 25.08 -15.48 -41.57
C LEU A 131 24.71 -16.75 -42.38
N ALA A 132 23.97 -17.70 -41.80
CA ALA A 132 23.52 -18.90 -42.50
C ALA A 132 22.45 -18.58 -43.59
N ALA A 133 21.61 -17.57 -43.38
CA ALA A 133 20.61 -17.14 -44.35
C ALA A 133 21.22 -16.49 -45.61
N LEU A 134 22.33 -15.75 -45.47
CA LEU A 134 23.00 -15.12 -46.61
C LEU A 134 23.75 -16.11 -47.50
N ALA A 135 24.33 -17.17 -46.92
CA ALA A 135 25.05 -18.20 -47.69
C ALA A 135 24.11 -19.06 -48.55
N GLY A 136 22.89 -19.35 -48.07
CA GLY A 136 21.88 -20.10 -48.83
C GLY A 136 21.35 -19.36 -50.06
N LEU A 137 21.16 -18.04 -49.97
CA LEU A 137 20.66 -17.20 -51.06
C LEU A 137 21.68 -17.01 -52.21
N LEU A 138 22.99 -17.05 -51.91
CA LEU A 138 24.05 -16.95 -52.92
C LEU A 138 24.24 -18.24 -53.73
N GLN A 139 23.97 -19.41 -53.16
CA GLN A 139 24.08 -20.68 -53.89
C GLN A 139 22.94 -20.92 -54.89
N LEU A 140 21.72 -20.40 -54.63
CA LEU A 140 20.60 -20.53 -55.56
C LEU A 140 20.74 -19.66 -56.83
N ARG A 141 21.53 -18.59 -56.78
CA ARG A 141 21.67 -17.63 -57.89
C ARG A 141 22.69 -18.05 -58.95
N ARG A 142 23.55 -19.04 -58.66
CA ARG A 142 24.54 -19.60 -59.60
C ARG A 142 24.05 -20.83 -60.38
N ARG A 143 22.85 -21.33 -60.09
CA ARG A 143 22.27 -22.54 -60.75
C ARG A 143 21.12 -22.23 -61.71
N ARG A 144 21.03 -21.00 -62.22
CA ARG A 144 20.12 -20.63 -63.32
C ARG A 144 20.93 -20.14 -64.51
#